data_AF-A0A9E1SZG7-F1
#
_entry.id   AF-A0A9E1SZG7-F1
#
_cell.length_a   1.000
_cell.length_b   1.000
_cell.length_c   1.000
_cell.angle_alpha   90.00
_cell.angle_beta   90.00
_cell.angle_gamma   90.00
#
_symmetry.space_group_name_H-M   'P 1'
#
loop_
_entity.id
_entity.type
_entity.pdbx_description
1 polymer ?
#
loop_
_entity_poly.entity_id
_entity_poly.type
_entity_poly.pdbx_seq_one_letter_code
_entity_poly.pdbx_strand_id
1 'polypeptide(L)' 'MTIKLQDVVFIAFNRQVIALDRYNGETVWDWKASKGSGFPAMLLDGDRLIVSVQGYTYCLEPITGAEVWMNELKGFGTG' A
#
# COMPACT_ATOMS: atom_id res chain seq x y z
N MET A 1 18.67 -12.73 -1.92
CA MET A 1 18.24 -12.46 -0.53
C MET A 1 16.74 -12.51 -0.49
N THR A 2 16.15 -13.21 0.47
CA THR A 2 14.69 -13.24 0.64
C THR A 2 14.30 -12.05 1.50
N ILE A 3 13.53 -11.12 0.94
CA ILE A 3 12.99 -9.97 1.68
C ILE A 3 12.02 -10.49 2.75
N LYS A 4 12.16 -10.02 3.99
CA LYS A 4 11.27 -10.35 5.10
C LYS A 4 10.44 -9.14 5.46
N LEU A 5 9.19 -9.36 5.84
CA LEU A 5 8.25 -8.28 6.14
C LEU A 5 8.73 -7.32 7.23
N GLN A 6 9.39 -7.84 8.27
CA GLN A 6 9.97 -7.05 9.36
C GLN A 6 11.11 -6.12 8.94
N ASP A 7 11.69 -6.35 7.77
CA ASP A 7 12.82 -5.59 7.23
C ASP A 7 12.35 -4.54 6.19
N VAL A 8 11.03 -4.35 6.06
CA VAL A 8 10.42 -3.39 5.14
C VAL A 8 9.74 -2.25 5.90
N VAL A 9 9.94 -1.02 5.43
CA VAL A 9 9.22 0.18 5.86
C VAL A 9 8.28 0.61 4.75
N PHE A 10 7.00 0.81 5.06
CA PHE A 10 6.02 1.32 4.11
C PHE A 10 5.79 2.80 4.35
N ILE A 11 5.88 3.61 3.30
CA ILE A 11 5.50 5.03 3.31
C ILE A 11 4.44 5.28 2.24
N ALA A 12 3.54 6.23 2.50
CA ALA A 12 2.49 6.58 1.56
C ALA A 12 2.39 8.09 1.36
N PHE A 13 2.31 8.51 0.11
CA PHE A 13 2.09 9.90 -0.30
C PHE A 13 1.56 9.95 -1.73
N ASN A 14 0.79 10.97 -2.09
CA ASN A 14 0.35 11.20 -3.47
C ASN A 14 -0.20 9.95 -4.21
N ARG A 15 -1.14 9.24 -3.57
CA ARG A 15 -1.73 7.96 -4.03
C ARG A 15 -0.75 6.80 -4.22
N GLN A 16 0.48 6.93 -3.76
CA GLN A 16 1.52 5.92 -3.87
C GLN A 16 1.79 5.29 -2.52
N VAL A 17 2.23 4.04 -2.58
CA VAL A 17 2.89 3.34 -1.48
C VAL A 17 4.26 2.92 -1.96
N ILE A 18 5.28 3.24 -1.17
CA ILE A 18 6.65 2.83 -1.43
C ILE A 18 7.07 1.93 -0.28
N ALA A 19 7.64 0.77 -0.61
CA ALA A 19 8.37 -0.06 0.32
C ALA A 19 9.86 0.25 0.25
N LEU A 20 10.45 0.47 1.41
CA LEU A 20 11.87 0.73 1.57
C LEU A 20 12.50 -0.39 2.40
N ASP A 21 13.75 -0.73 2.10
CA ASP A 21 14.57 -1.52 3.00
C ASP A 21 14.80 -0.74 4.30
N ARG A 22 14.52 -1.38 5.44
CA ARG A 22 14.58 -0.75 6.76
C ARG A 22 15.96 -0.25 7.14
N TYR A 23 17.03 -0.87 6.63
CA TYR A 23 18.39 -0.64 7.08
C TYR A 23 19.11 0.43 6.26
N ASN A 24 18.83 0.50 4.95
CA ASN A 24 19.52 1.44 4.06
C ASN A 24 18.59 2.44 3.35
N GLY A 25 17.27 2.26 3.43
CA GLY A 25 16.29 3.15 2.81
C GLY A 25 16.17 3.00 1.29
N GLU A 26 16.78 1.98 0.69
CA GLU A 26 16.62 1.70 -0.74
C GLU A 26 15.20 1.26 -1.06
N THR A 27 14.68 1.69 -2.21
CA THR A 27 13.36 1.26 -2.68
C THR A 27 13.36 -0.22 -3.00
N VAL A 28 12.46 -0.96 -2.35
CA VAL A 28 12.18 -2.37 -2.63
C VAL A 28 11.16 -2.49 -3.76
N TRP A 29 10.04 -1.79 -3.61
CA TRP A 29 8.98 -1.70 -4.62
C TRP A 29 8.20 -0.40 -4.47
N ASP A 30 7.51 0.00 -5.53
CA ASP A 30 6.51 1.06 -5.51
C ASP A 30 5.19 0.57 -6.10
N TRP A 31 4.11 1.15 -5.59
CA TRP A 31 2.76 0.93 -6.09
C TRP A 31 2.02 2.25 -6.14
N LYS A 32 1.16 2.41 -7.15
CA LYS A 32 0.33 3.59 -7.32
C LYS A 32 -1.12 3.17 -7.50
N ALA A 33 -2.00 3.72 -6.67
CA ALA A 33 -3.43 3.45 -6.76
C ALA A 33 -3.97 3.81 -8.14
N SER A 34 -4.75 2.92 -8.74
CA SER A 34 -5.39 3.15 -10.05
C SER A 34 -6.48 4.23 -9.97
N LYS A 35 -7.19 4.33 -8.84
CA LYS A 35 -8.23 5.33 -8.53
C LYS A 35 -7.98 6.06 -7.21
N GLY A 36 -8.73 7.15 -6.99
CA GLY A 36 -8.60 8.04 -5.83
C GLY A 36 -7.58 9.16 -6.05
N SER A 37 -7.50 10.11 -5.13
CA SER A 37 -6.54 11.21 -5.13
C SER A 37 -6.19 11.62 -3.70
N GLY A 38 -5.00 12.18 -3.51
CA GLY A 38 -4.54 12.62 -2.19
C GLY A 38 -3.68 11.59 -1.46
N PHE A 39 -3.71 11.64 -0.13
CA PHE A 39 -2.83 10.87 0.74
C PHE A 39 -3.46 9.54 1.12
N PRO A 40 -2.78 8.40 0.87
CA PRO A 40 -3.27 7.11 1.35
C PRO A 40 -3.12 6.97 2.86
N ALA A 41 -4.09 6.32 3.49
CA ALA A 41 -3.93 5.69 4.79
C ALA A 41 -3.51 4.23 4.60
N MET A 42 -2.72 3.68 5.53
CA MET A 42 -2.24 2.30 5.45
C MET A 42 -2.42 1.55 6.77
N LEU A 43 -2.67 0.25 6.66
CA LEU A 43 -2.70 -0.71 7.76
C LEU A 43 -1.99 -1.99 7.32
N LEU A 44 -0.99 -2.44 8.06
CA LEU A 44 -0.42 -3.77 7.91
C LEU A 44 -1.25 -4.75 8.76
N ASP A 45 -2.04 -5.59 8.11
CA ASP A 45 -2.91 -6.60 8.72
C ASP A 45 -2.34 -7.99 8.44
N GLY A 46 -1.52 -8.49 9.38
CA GLY A 46 -0.85 -9.79 9.25
C GLY A 46 0.02 -9.87 7.99
N ASP A 47 -0.46 -10.62 6.99
CA ASP A 47 0.21 -10.89 5.72
C ASP A 47 -0.32 -10.01 4.56
N ARG A 48 -1.09 -8.95 4.85
CA ARG A 48 -1.63 -8.01 3.86
C ARG A 48 -1.36 -6.56 4.24
N LEU A 49 -1.09 -5.74 3.22
CA LEU A 49 -1.00 -4.29 3.37
C LEU A 49 -2.28 -3.67 2.80
N ILE A 50 -3.12 -3.14 3.68
CA ILE A 50 -4.36 -2.47 3.32
C ILE A 50 -4.09 -0.99 3.10
N VAL A 51 -4.48 -0.48 1.94
CA VAL A 51 -4.24 0.90 1.52
C VAL A 51 -5.57 1.54 1.16
N SER A 52 -5.94 2.61 1.84
CA SER A 52 -7.15 3.38 1.55
C SER A 52 -6.80 4.75 1.00
N VAL A 53 -7.40 5.12 -0.13
CA VAL A 53 -7.21 6.43 -0.76
C VAL A 53 -8.52 6.92 -1.34
N GLN A 54 -9.05 8.00 -0.76
CA GLN A 54 -10.26 8.70 -1.21
C GLN A 54 -11.44 7.77 -1.58
N GLY A 55 -11.84 6.90 -0.65
CA GLY A 55 -12.99 5.99 -0.84
C GLY A 55 -12.66 4.67 -1.53
N TYR A 56 -11.47 4.51 -2.09
CA TYR A 56 -11.01 3.24 -2.65
C TYR A 56 -10.11 2.52 -1.65
N THR A 57 -10.32 1.22 -1.46
CA THR A 57 -9.46 0.37 -0.63
C THR A 57 -8.80 -0.70 -1.49
N TYR A 58 -7.51 -0.85 -1.32
CA TYR A 58 -6.67 -1.80 -2.02
C TYR A 58 -6.00 -2.70 -1.00
N CYS A 59 -5.69 -3.91 -1.43
CA CYS A 59 -4.90 -4.84 -0.67
C CYS A 59 -3.68 -5.23 -1.49
N LEU A 60 -2.51 -5.00 -0.93
CA LEU A 60 -1.24 -5.34 -1.55
C LEU A 60 -0.60 -6.52 -0.82
N GLU A 61 0.10 -7.34 -1.58
CA GLU A 61 1.06 -8.28 -1.01
C GLU A 61 2.28 -7.46 -0.52
N PRO A 62 2.61 -7.49 0.79
CA PRO A 62 3.58 -6.55 1.36
C PRO A 62 5.03 -6.68 0.86
N ILE A 63 5.44 -7.85 0.38
CA ILE A 63 6.84 -8.10 -0.03
C ILE A 63 7.10 -7.66 -1.47
N THR A 64 6.08 -7.73 -2.32
CA THR A 64 6.17 -7.49 -3.76
C THR A 64 5.44 -6.23 -4.22
N GLY A 65 4.52 -5.70 -3.40
CA GLY A 65 3.65 -4.60 -3.77
C GLY A 65 2.53 -4.98 -4.75
N ALA A 66 2.40 -6.28 -5.07
CA ALA A 66 1.41 -6.76 -6.00
C ALA A 66 -0.01 -6.52 -5.45
N GLU A 67 -0.88 -5.91 -6.25
CA GLU A 67 -2.28 -5.75 -5.90
C GLU A 67 -2.97 -7.12 -5.89
N VAL A 68 -3.55 -7.48 -4.75
CA VAL A 68 -4.32 -8.72 -4.54
C VAL A 68 -5.78 -8.49 -4.88
N TRP A 69 -6.34 -7.37 -4.42
CA TRP A 69 -7.71 -6.95 -4.73
C TRP A 69 -7.90 -5.44 -4.53
N MET A 70 -9.00 -4.93 -5.08
CA MET A 70 -9.51 -3.58 -4.86
C MET A 70 -11.01 -3.59 -4.59
N ASN A 71 -11.45 -2.69 -3.70
CA ASN A 71 -12.84 -2.44 -3.37
C ASN A 71 -13.12 -0.94 -3.44
N GLU A 72 -14.16 -0.56 -4.19
CA GLU A 72 -14.59 0.83 -4.34
C GLU A 72 -15.40 1.34 -3.15
N LEU A 73 -15.72 0.48 -2.18
CA LEU A 73 -16.56 0.79 -1.02
C LEU A 73 -17.83 1.56 -1.42
N LYS A 74 -18.53 1.07 -2.45
CA LYS A 74 -19.73 1.73 -3.01
C LYS A 74 -20.73 2.05 -1.90
N GLY A 75 -21.17 3.30 -1.83
CA GLY A 75 -22.09 3.79 -0.80
C GLY A 75 -21.43 4.18 0.54
N PHE A 76 -20.13 3.95 0.71
CA PHE A 76 -19.35 4.33 1.89
C PHE A 76 -18.17 5.28 1.57
N GLY A 77 -17.91 5.57 0.29
CA GLY A 77 -16.84 6.47 -0.17
C GLY A 77 -17.20 7.97 -0.13
N THR A 78 -16.53 8.79 -0.95
CA THR A 78 -16.73 10.25 -1.02
C THR A 78 -18.05 10.70 -1.70
N GLY A 79 -19.09 9.87 -1.67
CA GLY A 79 -20.33 10.04 -2.43
C GLY A 79 -20.48 8.98 -3.51
#